data_AF-A0A371LBX9-F1
#
_entry.id   AF-A0A371LBX9-F1
#
_cell.length_a   1.000
_cell.length_b   1.000
_cell.length_c   1.000
_cell.angle_alpha   90.00
_cell.angle_beta   90.00
_cell.angle_gamma   90.00
#
_symmetry.space_group_name_H-M   'P 1'
#
loop_
_entity.id
_entity.type
_entity.pdbx_description
1 polymer ?
#
loop_
_entity_poly.entity_id
_entity_poly.type
_entity_poly.pdbx_seq_one_letter_code
_entity_poly.pdbx_strand_id
1 'polypeptide(L)'
;MGLEIDEERLGAVLEALPTAAHDDVGRHAHFTRQKYETIYGITPKTIDDKLETVFSITIRQRAGPQSIEQVETSRSAFDAETFQSLESHADAYDYLTDIEGVGPKIANEYLRKVVHAFGFKQAWCVDLYVPLDQHVVAALVETGCIHDDGARPEKTTPGALLNLNPESTPRTRLSASALQAAFRRVAETQGTDRIAFDELWSENKFFLSIPEFRKKSCVKGLLE
;
A
#
# COMPACT_ATOMS: atom_id res chain seq x y z
N MET A 1 -5.60 -0.85 27.73
CA MET A 1 -4.42 -0.33 27.01
C MET A 1 -4.87 -0.18 25.56
N GLY A 2 -3.98 0.12 24.61
CA GLY A 2 -4.35 0.50 23.24
C GLY A 2 -3.77 -0.48 22.22
N LEU A 3 -3.98 -0.20 20.93
CA LEU A 3 -3.32 -0.92 19.84
C LEU A 3 -1.83 -0.61 19.83
N GLU A 4 -1.01 -1.65 19.73
CA GLU A 4 0.45 -1.54 19.70
C GLU A 4 1.02 -2.20 18.45
N ILE A 5 2.16 -1.66 17.97
CA ILE A 5 2.90 -2.21 16.84
C ILE A 5 4.02 -3.08 17.40
N ASP A 6 4.02 -4.35 17.02
CA ASP A 6 5.11 -5.27 17.34
C ASP A 6 6.17 -5.25 16.22
N GLU A 7 7.25 -4.51 16.43
CA GLU A 7 8.35 -4.39 15.45
C GLU A 7 9.17 -5.67 15.29
N GLU A 8 9.27 -6.52 16.32
CA GLU A 8 9.91 -7.84 16.21
C GLU A 8 9.08 -8.72 15.27
N ARG A 9 7.76 -8.68 15.43
CA ARG A 9 6.84 -9.44 14.58
C ARG A 9 6.80 -8.92 13.15
N LEU A 10 6.84 -7.59 12.97
CA LEU A 10 7.04 -6.99 11.66
C LEU A 10 8.33 -7.48 11.00
N GLY A 11 9.42 -7.61 11.77
CA GLY A 11 10.69 -8.13 11.26
C GLY A 11 10.59 -9.57 10.78
N ALA A 12 9.98 -10.46 11.57
CA ALA A 12 9.76 -11.85 11.19
C ALA A 12 8.83 -12.00 9.98
N VAL A 13 7.79 -11.15 9.90
CA VAL A 13 6.92 -11.10 8.72
C VAL A 13 7.70 -10.67 7.49
N LEU A 14 8.47 -9.59 7.57
CA LEU A 14 9.24 -9.07 6.44
C LEU A 14 10.22 -10.09 5.88
N GLU A 15 10.92 -10.82 6.75
CA GLU A 15 11.85 -11.89 6.38
C GLU A 15 11.15 -13.03 5.62
N ALA A 16 9.90 -13.32 5.98
CA ALA A 16 9.10 -14.35 5.32
C ALA A 16 8.44 -13.89 4.01
N LEU A 17 8.31 -12.58 3.76
CA LEU A 17 7.62 -12.07 2.58
C LEU A 17 8.40 -12.37 1.28
N PRO A 18 7.71 -12.76 0.21
CA PRO A 18 8.34 -13.17 -1.06
C PRO A 18 8.65 -11.96 -1.95
N THR A 19 9.42 -11.01 -1.41
CA THR A 19 9.69 -9.70 -2.02
C THR A 19 10.42 -9.75 -3.37
N ALA A 20 11.10 -10.87 -3.67
CA ALA A 20 11.79 -11.11 -4.94
C ALA A 20 11.15 -12.21 -5.81
N ALA A 21 10.00 -12.80 -5.42
CA ALA A 21 9.51 -14.03 -6.05
C ALA A 21 9.02 -13.88 -7.52
N HIS A 22 8.85 -12.65 -8.01
CA HIS A 22 8.39 -12.35 -9.37
C HIS A 22 9.02 -11.06 -9.88
N ASP A 23 9.88 -11.16 -10.90
CA ASP A 23 10.57 -10.04 -11.54
C ASP A 23 11.20 -9.04 -10.54
N ASP A 24 11.73 -9.56 -9.43
CA ASP A 24 12.33 -8.79 -8.32
C ASP A 24 11.43 -7.71 -7.68
N VAL A 25 10.10 -7.82 -7.83
CA VAL A 25 9.13 -6.87 -7.27
C VAL A 25 8.03 -7.49 -6.40
N GLY A 26 8.02 -8.82 -6.27
CA GLY A 26 7.01 -9.54 -5.49
C GLY A 26 5.69 -9.78 -6.24
N ARG A 27 4.79 -10.56 -5.62
CA ARG A 27 3.54 -11.01 -6.25
C ARG A 27 2.57 -9.87 -6.51
N HIS A 28 2.44 -8.94 -5.58
CA HIS A 28 1.40 -7.91 -5.67
C HIS A 28 1.72 -6.92 -6.81
N ALA A 29 2.98 -6.49 -6.91
CA ALA A 29 3.46 -5.66 -8.01
C ALA A 29 3.36 -6.41 -9.35
N HIS A 30 3.77 -7.68 -9.41
CA HIS A 30 3.66 -8.50 -10.62
C HIS A 30 2.20 -8.66 -11.09
N PHE A 31 1.26 -8.97 -10.20
CA PHE A 31 -0.17 -9.04 -10.56
C PHE A 31 -0.71 -7.71 -11.06
N THR A 32 -0.22 -6.60 -10.50
CA THR A 32 -0.56 -5.25 -10.96
C THR A 32 -0.06 -5.05 -12.39
N ARG A 33 1.21 -5.37 -12.68
CA ARG A 33 1.77 -5.34 -14.05
C ARG A 33 0.93 -6.18 -15.00
N GLN A 34 0.72 -7.46 -14.67
CA GLN A 34 0.01 -8.42 -15.51
C GLN A 34 -1.40 -7.93 -15.85
N LYS A 35 -2.16 -7.44 -14.86
CA LYS A 35 -3.50 -6.89 -15.08
C LYS A 35 -3.47 -5.72 -16.06
N TYR A 36 -2.55 -4.79 -15.85
CA TYR A 36 -2.48 -3.56 -16.62
C TYR A 36 -1.96 -3.79 -18.04
N GLU A 37 -0.99 -4.70 -18.20
CA GLU A 37 -0.52 -5.14 -19.50
C GLU A 37 -1.63 -5.84 -20.28
N THR A 38 -2.31 -6.80 -19.66
CA THR A 38 -3.34 -7.61 -20.32
C THR A 38 -4.55 -6.79 -20.75
N ILE A 39 -4.99 -5.83 -19.91
CA ILE A 39 -6.25 -5.09 -20.14
C ILE A 39 -6.00 -3.78 -20.88
N TYR A 40 -4.89 -3.10 -20.59
CA TYR A 40 -4.64 -1.73 -21.06
C TYR A 40 -3.39 -1.59 -21.94
N GLY A 41 -2.61 -2.67 -22.14
CA GLY A 41 -1.36 -2.62 -22.91
C GLY A 41 -0.27 -1.77 -22.23
N ILE A 42 -0.34 -1.58 -20.91
CA ILE A 42 0.62 -0.77 -20.15
C ILE A 42 1.71 -1.69 -19.59
N THR A 43 2.96 -1.37 -19.91
CA THR A 43 4.16 -2.14 -19.50
C THR A 43 5.16 -1.19 -18.82
N PRO A 44 6.19 -1.71 -18.14
CA PRO A 44 7.27 -0.86 -17.62
C PRO A 44 7.93 0.03 -18.68
N LYS A 45 7.96 -0.40 -19.95
CA LYS A 45 8.56 0.37 -21.06
C LYS A 45 7.68 1.50 -21.56
N THR A 46 6.39 1.46 -21.27
CA THR A 46 5.40 2.43 -21.75
C THR A 46 4.82 3.27 -20.62
N ILE A 47 5.31 3.14 -19.39
CA ILE A 47 4.71 3.78 -18.22
C ILE A 47 4.75 5.30 -18.30
N ASP A 48 5.85 5.87 -18.79
CA ASP A 48 6.05 7.32 -18.94
C ASP A 48 4.90 7.95 -19.77
N ASP A 49 4.49 7.30 -20.86
CA ASP A 49 3.39 7.77 -21.73
C ASP A 49 1.98 7.39 -21.22
N LYS A 50 1.89 6.73 -20.06
CA LYS A 50 0.65 6.13 -19.55
C LYS A 50 0.27 6.61 -18.15
N LEU A 51 1.00 7.59 -17.61
CA LEU A 51 0.78 8.16 -16.27
C LEU A 51 -0.68 8.60 -16.06
N GLU A 52 -1.29 9.32 -17.01
CA GLU A 52 -2.69 9.75 -16.93
C GLU A 52 -3.67 8.58 -16.92
N THR A 53 -3.40 7.55 -17.72
CA THR A 53 -4.26 6.36 -17.80
C THR A 53 -4.19 5.60 -16.48
N VAL A 54 -3.00 5.41 -15.91
CA VAL A 54 -2.82 4.77 -14.61
C VAL A 54 -3.48 5.59 -13.50
N PHE A 55 -3.40 6.92 -13.57
CA PHE A 55 -4.04 7.83 -12.60
C PHE A 55 -5.56 7.69 -12.67
N SER A 56 -6.14 7.81 -13.87
CA SER A 56 -7.57 7.63 -14.14
C SER A 56 -8.12 6.30 -13.61
N ILE A 57 -7.38 5.21 -13.81
CA ILE A 57 -7.77 3.89 -13.29
C ILE A 57 -7.69 3.87 -11.76
N THR A 58 -6.67 4.50 -11.18
CA THR A 58 -6.43 4.50 -9.74
C THR A 58 -7.49 5.29 -8.98
N ILE A 59 -7.80 6.51 -9.43
CA ILE A 59 -8.86 7.31 -8.84
C ILE A 59 -10.18 6.55 -8.91
N ARG A 60 -10.53 5.96 -10.06
CA ARG A 60 -11.80 5.24 -10.22
C ARG A 60 -11.90 3.99 -9.32
N GLN A 61 -10.79 3.31 -9.09
CA GLN A 61 -10.75 2.11 -8.23
C GLN A 61 -10.73 2.44 -6.74
N ARG A 62 -10.21 3.62 -6.34
CA ARG A 62 -10.00 3.98 -4.93
C ARG A 62 -10.89 5.13 -4.43
N ALA A 63 -11.64 5.76 -5.33
CA ALA A 63 -12.64 6.80 -5.10
C ALA A 63 -13.69 6.46 -4.03
N GLY A 64 -13.96 5.18 -3.78
CA GLY A 64 -14.97 4.77 -2.81
C GLY A 64 -16.32 5.45 -3.11
N PRO A 65 -16.91 6.22 -2.16
CA PRO A 65 -18.20 6.89 -2.33
C PRO A 65 -18.17 8.19 -3.19
N GLN A 66 -17.05 8.55 -3.82
CA GLN A 66 -17.01 9.74 -4.68
C GLN A 66 -18.00 9.65 -5.83
N SER A 67 -18.63 10.77 -6.17
CA SER A 67 -19.46 10.86 -7.37
C SER A 67 -18.60 10.77 -8.63
N ILE A 68 -19.23 10.44 -9.76
CA ILE A 68 -18.55 10.45 -11.07
C ILE A 68 -17.97 11.84 -11.35
N GLU A 69 -18.68 12.90 -10.99
CA GLU A 69 -18.22 14.29 -11.17
C GLU A 69 -16.94 14.58 -10.39
N GLN A 70 -16.82 14.13 -9.14
CA GLN A 70 -15.60 14.28 -8.35
C GLN A 70 -14.42 13.53 -8.99
N VAL A 71 -14.66 12.31 -9.48
CA VAL A 71 -13.65 11.53 -10.19
C VAL A 71 -13.18 12.26 -11.46
N GLU A 72 -14.10 12.84 -12.22
CA GLU A 72 -13.77 13.60 -13.43
C GLU A 72 -12.99 14.88 -13.12
N THR A 73 -13.36 15.62 -12.07
CA THR A 73 -12.61 16.79 -11.59
C THR A 73 -11.17 16.43 -11.23
N SER A 74 -10.96 15.38 -10.41
CA SER A 74 -9.61 14.95 -10.06
C SER A 74 -8.82 14.50 -11.30
N ARG A 75 -9.47 13.81 -12.24
CA ARG A 75 -8.85 13.36 -13.49
C ARG A 75 -8.36 14.53 -14.34
N SER A 76 -9.19 15.55 -14.50
CA SER A 76 -8.85 16.74 -15.32
C SER A 76 -7.81 17.64 -14.66
N ALA A 77 -7.66 17.58 -13.35
CA ALA A 77 -6.63 18.34 -12.61
C ALA A 77 -5.25 17.69 -12.65
N PHE A 78 -5.16 16.38 -12.95
CA PHE A 78 -3.89 15.69 -13.10
C PHE A 78 -3.26 15.98 -14.46
N ASP A 79 -1.99 16.37 -14.44
CA ASP A 79 -1.17 16.67 -15.61
C ASP A 79 0.09 15.79 -15.57
N ALA A 80 0.20 14.89 -16.55
CA ALA A 80 1.32 13.95 -16.60
C ALA A 80 2.66 14.63 -16.88
N GLU A 81 2.69 15.73 -17.65
CA GLU A 81 3.93 16.45 -17.94
C GLU A 81 4.50 17.08 -16.67
N THR A 82 3.65 17.77 -15.89
CA THR A 82 4.02 18.28 -14.56
C THR A 82 4.49 17.15 -13.67
N PHE A 83 3.72 16.07 -13.52
CA PHE A 83 4.10 14.94 -12.66
C PHE A 83 5.44 14.32 -13.07
N GLN A 84 5.70 14.18 -14.37
CA GLN A 84 6.93 13.61 -14.89
C GLN A 84 8.15 14.51 -14.63
N SER A 85 7.95 15.83 -14.59
CA SER A 85 9.00 16.81 -14.32
C SER A 85 9.43 16.89 -12.85
N LEU A 86 8.67 16.33 -11.91
CA LEU A 86 9.00 16.37 -10.48
C LEU A 86 10.24 15.53 -10.19
N GLU A 87 11.14 16.02 -9.34
CA GLU A 87 12.44 15.37 -9.09
C GLU A 87 12.42 14.42 -7.89
N SER A 88 11.52 14.64 -6.93
CA SER A 88 11.45 13.86 -5.70
C SER A 88 10.09 13.20 -5.48
N HIS A 89 10.10 12.10 -4.72
CA HIS A 89 8.88 11.45 -4.23
C HIS A 89 8.02 12.42 -3.40
N ALA A 90 8.65 13.28 -2.59
CA ALA A 90 7.93 14.24 -1.75
C ALA A 90 7.14 15.25 -2.60
N ASP A 91 7.77 15.84 -3.61
CA ASP A 91 7.09 16.78 -4.51
C ASP A 91 5.96 16.08 -5.29
N ALA A 92 6.19 14.83 -5.72
CA ALA A 92 5.18 14.01 -6.39
C ALA A 92 3.99 13.69 -5.48
N TYR A 93 4.25 13.39 -4.20
CA TYR A 93 3.19 13.14 -3.22
C TYR A 93 2.38 14.41 -2.95
N ASP A 94 3.06 15.54 -2.70
CA ASP A 94 2.42 16.83 -2.43
C ASP A 94 1.55 17.28 -3.60
N TYR A 95 2.10 17.23 -4.83
CA TYR A 95 1.36 17.49 -6.07
C TYR A 95 0.09 16.65 -6.18
N LEU A 96 0.17 15.34 -5.89
CA LEU A 96 -1.01 14.46 -5.94
C LEU A 96 -2.03 14.84 -4.88
N THR A 97 -1.60 15.15 -3.64
CA THR A 97 -2.53 15.47 -2.55
C THR A 97 -3.14 16.87 -2.62
N ASP A 98 -2.54 17.77 -3.41
CA ASP A 98 -3.11 19.08 -3.72
C ASP A 98 -4.29 19.00 -4.71
N ILE A 99 -4.42 17.88 -5.43
CA ILE A 99 -5.57 17.65 -6.32
C ILE A 99 -6.81 17.35 -5.47
N GLU A 100 -7.86 18.18 -5.63
CA GLU A 100 -9.13 17.97 -4.94
C GLU A 100 -9.66 16.55 -5.18
N GLY A 101 -10.01 15.86 -4.09
CA GLY A 101 -10.49 14.48 -4.12
C GLY A 101 -9.39 13.42 -4.10
N VAL A 102 -8.11 13.79 -4.21
CA VAL A 102 -6.97 12.85 -4.12
C VAL A 102 -6.40 12.89 -2.71
N GLY A 103 -6.96 12.07 -1.83
CA GLY A 103 -6.41 11.90 -0.48
C GLY A 103 -5.13 11.04 -0.46
N PRO A 104 -4.43 10.97 0.69
CA PRO A 104 -3.21 10.16 0.90
C PRO A 104 -3.31 8.72 0.42
N LYS A 105 -4.48 8.09 0.60
CA LYS A 105 -4.71 6.70 0.17
C LYS A 105 -4.62 6.54 -1.35
N ILE A 106 -5.16 7.49 -2.11
CA ILE A 106 -5.16 7.46 -3.58
C ILE A 106 -3.76 7.79 -4.09
N ALA A 107 -3.10 8.81 -3.51
CA ALA A 107 -1.72 9.18 -3.83
C ALA A 107 -0.75 8.02 -3.63
N ASN A 108 -0.78 7.37 -2.46
CA ASN A 108 0.09 6.22 -2.16
C ASN A 108 -0.17 5.03 -3.09
N GLU A 109 -1.43 4.73 -3.40
CA GLU A 109 -1.76 3.66 -4.36
C GLU A 109 -1.21 3.99 -5.77
N TYR A 110 -1.35 5.23 -6.21
CA TYR A 110 -0.88 5.67 -7.52
C TYR A 110 0.65 5.57 -7.61
N LEU A 111 1.36 6.15 -6.64
CA LEU A 111 2.81 6.09 -6.53
C LEU A 111 3.32 4.65 -6.47
N ARG A 112 2.70 3.79 -5.66
CA ARG A 112 3.02 2.37 -5.60
C ARG A 112 2.85 1.68 -6.96
N LYS A 113 1.82 2.02 -7.74
CA LYS A 113 1.64 1.45 -9.08
C LYS A 113 2.72 1.92 -10.03
N VAL A 114 2.91 3.24 -10.19
CA VAL A 114 3.84 3.75 -11.21
C VAL A 114 5.30 3.49 -10.84
N VAL A 115 5.67 3.71 -9.58
CA VAL A 115 7.05 3.54 -9.11
C VAL A 115 7.37 2.07 -8.86
N HIS A 116 6.72 1.43 -7.89
CA HIS A 116 7.08 0.05 -7.52
C HIS A 116 6.64 -0.96 -8.58
N ALA A 117 5.37 -0.89 -9.01
CA ALA A 117 4.87 -1.85 -10.00
C ALA A 117 5.29 -1.53 -11.44
N PHE A 118 5.75 -0.35 -11.82
CA PHE A 118 6.16 -0.09 -13.21
C PHE A 118 7.57 0.46 -13.39
N GLY A 119 8.28 0.75 -12.32
CA GLY A 119 9.67 1.23 -12.37
C GLY A 119 9.80 2.70 -12.78
N PHE A 120 8.71 3.46 -12.81
CA PHE A 120 8.76 4.90 -13.06
C PHE A 120 9.57 5.58 -11.96
N LYS A 121 10.65 6.28 -12.34
CA LYS A 121 11.57 6.93 -11.39
C LYS A 121 11.91 6.02 -10.20
N GLN A 122 12.49 4.85 -10.49
CA GLN A 122 12.81 3.80 -9.51
C GLN A 122 13.53 4.31 -8.25
N ALA A 123 14.31 5.38 -8.33
CA ALA A 123 14.95 6.03 -7.19
C ALA A 123 13.95 6.43 -6.07
N TRP A 124 12.69 6.68 -6.41
CA TRP A 124 11.63 7.01 -5.45
C TRP A 124 11.11 5.81 -4.64
N CYS A 125 11.51 4.58 -4.99
CA CYS A 125 11.01 3.36 -4.35
C CYS A 125 11.25 3.34 -2.84
N VAL A 126 12.41 3.84 -2.40
CA VAL A 126 12.83 3.90 -0.99
C VAL A 126 11.90 4.75 -0.13
N ASP A 127 11.23 5.74 -0.73
CA ASP A 127 10.37 6.71 -0.03
C ASP A 127 8.89 6.30 -0.05
N LEU A 128 8.52 5.27 -0.81
CA LEU A 128 7.12 4.85 -0.96
C LEU A 128 6.51 4.45 0.39
N TYR A 129 5.31 4.94 0.63
CA TYR A 129 4.44 4.43 1.69
C TYR A 129 3.73 3.16 1.22
N VAL A 130 3.57 2.20 2.14
CA VAL A 130 2.76 1.00 1.88
C VAL A 130 1.28 1.41 1.81
N PRO A 131 0.53 1.07 0.75
CA PRO A 131 -0.91 1.33 0.73
C PRO A 131 -1.62 0.52 1.83
N LEU A 132 -2.02 1.19 2.93
CA LEU A 132 -2.66 0.56 4.08
C LEU A 132 -4.14 0.24 3.82
N ASP A 133 -4.40 -0.70 2.91
CA ASP A 133 -5.75 -1.18 2.64
C ASP A 133 -6.18 -2.31 3.59
N GLN A 134 -7.42 -2.77 3.44
CA GLN A 134 -8.00 -3.78 4.33
C GLN A 134 -7.20 -5.09 4.37
N HIS A 135 -6.55 -5.49 3.27
CA HIS A 135 -5.83 -6.75 3.17
C HIS A 135 -4.50 -6.67 3.89
N VAL A 136 -3.76 -5.56 3.69
CA VAL A 136 -2.52 -5.30 4.43
C VAL A 136 -2.80 -5.26 5.94
N VAL A 137 -3.81 -4.49 6.37
CA VAL A 137 -4.12 -4.38 7.80
C VAL A 137 -4.64 -5.70 8.38
N ALA A 138 -5.44 -6.46 7.63
CA ALA A 138 -5.88 -7.80 8.06
C ALA A 138 -4.68 -8.74 8.26
N ALA A 139 -3.72 -8.75 7.34
CA ALA A 139 -2.50 -9.56 7.47
C ALA A 139 -1.71 -9.20 8.73
N LEU A 140 -1.56 -7.90 9.03
CA LEU A 140 -0.85 -7.42 10.22
C LEU A 140 -1.52 -7.89 11.51
N VAL A 141 -2.85 -7.91 11.55
CA VAL A 141 -3.58 -8.43 12.71
C VAL A 141 -3.43 -9.95 12.80
N GLU A 142 -3.62 -10.68 11.71
CA GLU A 142 -3.51 -12.15 11.69
C GLU A 142 -2.11 -12.68 12.03
N THR A 143 -1.08 -11.89 11.80
CA THR A 143 0.33 -12.24 12.10
C THR A 143 0.81 -11.74 13.46
N GLY A 144 -0.04 -11.05 14.23
CA GLY A 144 0.31 -10.46 15.52
C GLY A 144 1.13 -9.17 15.45
N CYS A 145 1.39 -8.62 14.27
CA CYS A 145 2.11 -7.34 14.11
C CYS A 145 1.35 -6.15 14.70
N ILE A 146 0.02 -6.22 14.73
CA ILE A 146 -0.83 -5.29 15.46
C ILE A 146 -1.48 -6.08 16.60
N HIS A 147 -1.04 -5.80 17.82
CA HIS A 147 -1.59 -6.43 19.01
C HIS A 147 -2.85 -5.69 19.47
N ASP A 148 -3.89 -6.47 19.80
CA ASP A 148 -5.15 -5.99 20.36
C ASP A 148 -5.35 -6.57 21.74
N ASP A 149 -5.36 -5.72 22.77
CA ASP A 149 -5.50 -6.13 24.17
C ASP A 149 -6.95 -6.50 24.57
N GLY A 150 -7.80 -6.81 23.58
CA GLY A 150 -9.20 -7.19 23.78
C GLY A 150 -10.15 -6.03 24.07
N ALA A 151 -9.71 -4.77 23.91
CA ALA A 151 -10.56 -3.60 24.12
C ALA A 151 -11.60 -3.37 23.02
N ARG A 152 -11.59 -4.18 21.94
CA ARG A 152 -12.44 -3.98 20.76
C ARG A 152 -13.61 -4.96 20.66
N PRO A 153 -14.74 -4.52 20.09
CA PRO A 153 -15.77 -5.45 19.63
C PRO A 153 -15.21 -6.40 18.56
N GLU A 154 -15.52 -7.70 18.66
CA GLU A 154 -15.15 -8.77 17.72
C GLU A 154 -15.38 -8.44 16.22
N LYS A 155 -16.25 -7.47 15.92
CA LYS A 155 -16.66 -7.09 14.55
C LYS A 155 -15.91 -5.87 13.98
N THR A 156 -14.84 -5.41 14.61
CA THR A 156 -14.08 -4.25 14.12
C THR A 156 -13.38 -4.61 12.81
N THR A 157 -13.70 -3.91 11.72
CA THR A 157 -13.06 -4.15 10.42
C THR A 157 -11.60 -3.69 10.44
N PRO A 158 -10.67 -4.37 9.75
CA PRO A 158 -9.25 -4.01 9.75
C PRO A 158 -8.98 -2.54 9.39
N GLY A 159 -9.71 -1.98 8.41
CA GLY A 159 -9.56 -0.57 8.05
C GLY A 159 -9.95 0.42 9.15
N ALA A 160 -10.81 0.03 10.11
CA ALA A 160 -11.21 0.88 11.23
C ALA A 160 -10.16 0.95 12.35
N LEU A 161 -9.08 0.16 12.24
CA LEU A 161 -7.96 0.14 13.18
C LEU A 161 -6.99 1.28 12.99
N LEU A 162 -7.01 1.90 11.81
CA LEU A 162 -6.11 2.99 11.48
C LEU A 162 -6.78 4.34 11.71
N ASN A 163 -6.05 5.21 12.39
CA ASN A 163 -6.30 6.63 12.36
C ASN A 163 -5.52 7.24 11.20
N LEU A 164 -6.27 7.73 10.22
CA LEU A 164 -5.75 8.42 9.04
C LEU A 164 -5.60 9.92 9.25
N ASN A 165 -6.13 10.48 10.35
CA ASN A 165 -5.96 11.89 10.69
C ASN A 165 -4.74 12.05 11.63
N PRO A 166 -3.62 12.60 11.14
CA PRO A 166 -2.40 12.74 11.95
C PRO A 166 -2.57 13.67 13.16
N GLU A 167 -3.55 14.58 13.14
CA GLU A 167 -3.82 15.50 14.25
C GLU A 167 -4.71 14.88 15.35
N SER A 168 -5.24 13.67 15.12
CA SER A 168 -6.04 12.95 16.09
C SER A 168 -5.23 11.87 16.79
N THR A 169 -5.47 11.63 18.08
CA THR A 169 -4.87 10.53 18.85
C THR A 169 -5.96 9.69 19.52
N PRO A 170 -6.83 9.03 18.74
CA PRO A 170 -7.87 8.18 19.30
C PRO A 170 -7.25 7.00 20.04
N ARG A 171 -7.67 6.76 21.28
CA ARG A 171 -7.14 5.65 22.12
C ARG A 171 -7.39 4.25 21.54
N THR A 172 -8.30 4.13 20.57
CA THR A 172 -8.77 2.87 19.98
C THR A 172 -8.27 2.62 18.56
N ARG A 173 -7.43 3.51 18.01
CA ARG A 173 -6.87 3.34 16.66
C ARG A 173 -5.38 3.62 16.63
N LEU A 174 -4.68 2.89 15.78
CA LEU A 174 -3.27 3.03 15.50
C LEU A 174 -3.03 4.20 14.55
N SER A 175 -2.04 5.04 14.82
CA SER A 175 -1.64 6.06 13.84
C SER A 175 -1.06 5.41 12.58
N ALA A 176 -1.62 5.76 11.41
CA ALA A 176 -1.09 5.30 10.12
C ALA A 176 0.36 5.76 9.89
N SER A 177 0.72 6.99 10.32
CA SER A 177 2.09 7.49 10.20
C SER A 177 3.06 6.74 11.12
N ALA A 178 2.62 6.36 12.32
CA ALA A 178 3.42 5.55 13.22
C ALA A 178 3.70 4.16 12.64
N LEU A 179 2.71 3.53 12.00
CA LEU A 179 2.88 2.26 11.30
C LEU A 179 3.85 2.36 10.13
N GLN A 180 3.74 3.40 9.31
CA GLN A 180 4.67 3.65 8.21
C GLN A 180 6.10 3.90 8.70
N ALA A 181 6.27 4.54 9.86
CA ALA A 181 7.57 4.74 10.47
C ALA A 181 8.16 3.43 11.02
N ALA A 182 7.34 2.57 11.62
CA ALA A 182 7.75 1.24 12.08
C ALA A 182 8.18 0.36 10.90
N PHE A 183 7.38 0.31 9.83
CA PHE A 183 7.78 -0.41 8.62
C PHE A 183 9.11 0.07 8.06
N ARG A 184 9.34 1.40 8.05
CA ARG A 184 10.61 1.98 7.59
C ARG A 184 11.78 1.51 8.44
N ARG A 185 11.70 1.63 9.77
CA ARG A 185 12.76 1.20 10.68
C ARG A 185 13.10 -0.28 10.48
N VAL A 186 12.08 -1.13 10.46
CA VAL A 186 12.26 -2.59 10.30
C VAL A 186 12.89 -2.91 8.94
N ALA A 187 12.40 -2.31 7.86
CA ALA A 187 12.95 -2.53 6.52
C ALA A 187 14.42 -2.07 6.42
N GLU A 188 14.75 -0.90 6.97
CA GLU A 188 16.13 -0.39 7.01
C GLU A 188 17.06 -1.33 7.78
N THR A 189 16.62 -1.92 8.90
CA THR A 189 17.43 -2.90 9.64
C THR A 189 17.72 -4.19 8.87
N GLN A 190 16.86 -4.54 7.92
CA GLN A 190 17.01 -5.72 7.06
C GLN A 190 17.58 -5.39 5.67
N GLY A 191 17.98 -4.14 5.43
CA GLY A 191 18.56 -3.71 4.15
C GLY A 191 17.59 -3.76 2.98
N THR A 192 16.30 -3.50 3.21
CA THR A 192 15.26 -3.48 2.18
C THR A 192 14.40 -2.22 2.27
N ASP A 193 13.57 -2.00 1.24
CA ASP A 193 12.65 -0.87 1.19
C ASP A 193 11.37 -1.16 1.95
N ARG A 194 10.81 -0.13 2.60
CA ARG A 194 9.52 -0.23 3.31
C ARG A 194 8.40 -0.81 2.44
N ILE A 195 8.41 -0.52 1.14
CA ILE A 195 7.36 -0.98 0.22
C ILE A 195 7.26 -2.50 0.12
N ALA A 196 8.28 -3.25 0.55
CA ALA A 196 8.25 -4.72 0.67
C ALA A 196 7.04 -5.24 1.45
N PHE A 197 6.55 -4.51 2.46
CA PHE A 197 5.35 -4.87 3.22
C PHE A 197 4.05 -4.82 2.37
N ASP A 198 4.07 -4.25 1.17
CA ASP A 198 2.94 -4.31 0.22
C ASP A 198 2.59 -5.76 -0.18
N GLU A 199 3.53 -6.70 -0.05
CA GLU A 199 3.28 -8.13 -0.26
C GLU A 199 2.28 -8.74 0.74
N LEU A 200 2.05 -8.09 1.89
CA LEU A 200 0.99 -8.49 2.82
C LEU A 200 -0.40 -8.48 2.18
N TRP A 201 -0.59 -7.64 1.17
CA TRP A 201 -1.81 -7.65 0.39
C TRP A 201 -2.02 -8.99 -0.32
N SER A 202 -0.98 -9.51 -0.97
CA SER A 202 -1.02 -10.81 -1.65
C SER A 202 -1.16 -11.95 -0.65
N GLU A 203 -0.46 -11.87 0.49
CA GLU A 203 -0.60 -12.86 1.56
C GLU A 203 -2.04 -12.97 2.02
N ASN A 204 -2.66 -11.85 2.38
CA ASN A 204 -4.02 -11.88 2.86
C ASN A 204 -5.02 -12.27 1.78
N LYS A 205 -4.96 -11.63 0.61
CA LYS A 205 -5.94 -11.84 -0.45
C LYS A 205 -5.96 -13.25 -1.01
N PHE A 206 -4.80 -13.88 -1.16
CA PHE A 206 -4.71 -15.19 -1.82
C PHE A 206 -4.59 -16.36 -0.85
N PHE A 207 -4.15 -16.13 0.39
CA PHE A 207 -3.87 -17.21 1.33
C PHE A 207 -4.56 -17.05 2.68
N LEU A 208 -4.36 -15.94 3.40
CA LEU A 208 -4.85 -15.85 4.79
C LEU A 208 -6.37 -15.74 4.88
N SER A 209 -6.97 -14.98 3.97
CA SER A 209 -8.43 -14.81 3.90
C SER A 209 -9.19 -16.04 3.37
N ILE A 210 -8.48 -17.07 2.88
CA ILE A 210 -9.07 -18.28 2.31
C ILE A 210 -8.60 -19.49 3.13
N PRO A 211 -9.45 -20.07 4.01
CA PRO A 211 -9.07 -21.12 4.95
C PRO A 211 -8.29 -22.29 4.34
N GLU A 212 -8.68 -22.72 3.14
CA GLU A 212 -8.08 -23.83 2.39
C GLU A 212 -6.63 -23.55 1.95
N PHE A 213 -6.27 -22.27 1.81
CA PHE A 213 -4.95 -21.84 1.32
C PHE A 213 -4.03 -21.30 2.42
N ARG A 214 -4.51 -21.15 3.66
CA ARG A 214 -3.69 -20.67 4.80
C ARG A 214 -2.36 -21.41 4.96
N LYS A 215 -2.37 -22.75 4.80
CA LYS A 215 -1.15 -23.58 4.91
C LYS A 215 -0.10 -23.33 3.82
N LYS A 216 -0.46 -22.60 2.76
CA LYS A 216 0.42 -22.20 1.65
C LYS A 216 0.99 -20.79 1.81
N SER A 217 0.50 -20.00 2.77
CA SER A 217 1.07 -18.68 3.08
C SER A 217 2.53 -18.78 3.50
N CYS A 218 3.34 -17.79 3.13
CA CYS A 218 4.73 -17.73 3.59
C CYS A 218 4.82 -17.34 5.06
N VAL A 219 3.83 -16.61 5.58
CA VAL A 219 3.74 -16.21 6.99
C VAL A 219 3.01 -17.22 7.87
N LYS A 220 2.74 -18.44 7.38
CA LYS A 220 1.96 -19.46 8.11
C LYS A 220 2.54 -19.84 9.48
N GLY A 221 3.87 -19.75 9.65
CA GLY A 221 4.55 -20.04 10.91
C GLY A 221 4.38 -18.95 11.96
N LEU A 222 3.81 -17.81 11.57
CA LEU A 222 3.54 -16.65 12.41
C LEU A 222 2.05 -16.54 12.77
N LEU A 223 1.21 -17.40 12.22
CA LEU A 223 -0.20 -17.50 12.56
C LEU A 223 -0.32 -18.27 13.88
N GLU A 224 -0.89 -17.62 14.89
CA GLU A 224 -1.19 -18.22 16.19
C GLU A 224 -2.43 -19.13 16.13
#